data_AF-A0A2D6MIK3-F1
#
_entry.id   AF-A0A2D6MIK3-F1
#
_cell.length_a   1.000
_cell.length_b   1.000
_cell.length_c   1.000
_cell.angle_alpha   90.00
_cell.angle_beta   90.00
_cell.angle_gamma   90.00
#
_symmetry.space_group_name_H-M   'P 1'
#
loop_
_entity.id
_entity.type
_entity.pdbx_description
1 polymer ?
#
loop_
_entity_poly.entity_id
_entity_poly.type
_entity_poly.pdbx_seq_one_letter_code
_entity_poly.pdbx_strand_id
1 'polypeptide(L)'
;MPHELELKDVTSPWDGQYDITLVLRIISSYLEIKSDCFLMGDFGELHSVRKAAISYNNGSKIQVTNIKDDKYIIDNWPKDKDFESFRQQAQSLLEKITLSRQPEYYI
;
A
#
# COMPACT_ATOMS: atom_id res chain seq x y z
N MET A 1 -13.36 5.96 -8.52
CA MET A 1 -12.52 6.11 -9.72
C MET A 1 -11.18 5.46 -9.41
N PRO A 2 -10.56 4.74 -10.36
CA PRO A 2 -9.20 4.21 -10.18
C PRO A 2 -8.18 5.34 -10.25
N HIS A 3 -7.17 5.28 -9.39
CA HIS A 3 -6.03 6.22 -9.39
C HIS A 3 -4.72 5.44 -9.55
N GLU A 4 -3.77 5.98 -10.32
CA GLU A 4 -2.44 5.37 -10.48
C GLU A 4 -1.45 5.95 -9.46
N LEU A 5 -0.69 5.06 -8.82
CA LEU A 5 0.43 5.38 -7.95
C LEU A 5 1.68 4.66 -8.45
N GLU A 6 2.77 5.40 -8.60
CA GLU A 6 4.10 4.86 -8.90
C GLU A 6 4.99 5.08 -7.67
N LEU A 7 5.64 4.03 -7.18
CA LEU A 7 6.53 4.08 -6.02
C LEU A 7 7.86 3.42 -6.36
N LYS A 8 8.93 4.21 -6.47
CA LYS A 8 10.25 3.70 -6.83
C LYS A 8 10.95 3.08 -5.63
N ASP A 9 11.83 2.13 -5.92
CA ASP A 9 12.73 1.51 -4.94
C ASP A 9 11.98 0.84 -3.77
N VAL A 10 10.79 0.30 -4.06
CA VAL A 10 10.01 -0.53 -3.12
C VAL A 10 10.74 -1.86 -2.94
N THR A 11 11.78 -1.84 -2.12
CA THR A 11 12.58 -3.02 -1.78
C THR A 11 11.88 -3.76 -0.65
N SER A 12 11.20 -4.85 -1.01
CA SER A 12 10.73 -5.81 -0.02
C SER A 12 11.93 -6.57 0.54
N PRO A 13 12.03 -6.79 1.87
CA PRO A 13 13.03 -7.70 2.44
C PRO A 13 12.78 -9.18 2.09
N TRP A 14 11.71 -9.48 1.34
CA TRP A 14 11.33 -10.82 0.90
C TRP A 14 11.44 -10.93 -0.62
N ASP A 15 12.30 -11.85 -1.07
CA ASP A 15 12.77 -12.10 -2.43
C ASP A 15 11.64 -12.08 -3.48
N GLY A 16 11.40 -10.92 -4.10
CA GLY A 16 10.53 -10.77 -5.28
C GLY A 16 9.01 -10.69 -5.05
N GLN A 17 8.51 -10.65 -3.80
CA GLN A 17 7.09 -10.37 -3.55
C GLN A 17 6.91 -8.88 -3.30
N TYR A 18 6.56 -8.16 -4.38
CA TYR A 18 6.21 -6.74 -4.40
C TYR A 18 4.92 -6.53 -3.60
N ASP A 19 5.10 -6.35 -2.30
CA ASP A 19 4.04 -6.61 -1.34
C ASP A 19 3.11 -5.40 -1.26
N ILE A 20 1.97 -5.51 -1.93
CA ILE A 20 0.83 -4.58 -1.89
C ILE A 20 0.50 -4.17 -0.44
N THR A 21 0.83 -5.00 0.54
CA THR A 21 0.81 -4.68 1.97
C THR A 21 1.56 -3.40 2.34
N LEU A 22 2.72 -3.12 1.75
CA LEU A 22 3.48 -1.89 2.02
C LEU A 22 2.73 -0.67 1.50
N VAL A 23 2.16 -0.77 0.30
CA VAL A 23 1.30 0.29 -0.26
C VAL A 23 0.07 0.50 0.62
N LEU A 24 -0.57 -0.58 1.08
CA LEU A 24 -1.68 -0.50 2.02
C LEU A 24 -1.27 0.13 3.36
N ARG A 25 -0.05 -0.11 3.86
CA ARG A 25 0.49 0.55 5.07
C ARG A 25 0.72 2.04 4.86
N ILE A 26 1.23 2.46 3.70
CA ILE A 26 1.37 3.87 3.33
C ILE A 26 -0.01 4.54 3.33
N ILE A 27 -1.00 3.91 2.68
CA ILE A 27 -2.39 4.38 2.65
C ILE A 27 -2.95 4.47 4.07
N SER A 28 -2.73 3.45 4.90
CA SER A 28 -3.19 3.43 6.29
C SER A 28 -2.59 4.55 7.12
N SER A 29 -1.29 4.80 6.95
CA SER A 29 -0.58 5.88 7.64
C SER A 29 -1.10 7.25 7.21
N TYR A 30 -1.34 7.45 5.90
CA TYR A 30 -1.85 8.72 5.39
C TYR A 30 -3.29 9.00 5.82
N LEU A 31 -4.14 7.97 5.81
CA LEU A 31 -5.55 8.06 6.15
C LEU A 31 -5.84 7.85 7.64
N GLU A 32 -4.80 7.67 8.46
CA GLU A 32 -4.89 7.40 9.91
C GLU A 32 -5.80 6.20 10.25
N ILE A 33 -5.77 5.16 9.40
CA ILE A 33 -6.55 3.94 9.59
C ILE A 33 -5.89 3.10 10.70
N LYS A 34 -6.58 2.90 11.81
CA LYS A 34 -6.10 2.15 12.99
C LYS A 34 -6.01 0.62 12.79
N SER A 35 -6.29 0.12 11.60
CA SER A 35 -6.43 -1.32 11.33
C SER A 35 -5.25 -1.82 10.51
N ASP A 36 -4.48 -2.74 11.08
CA ASP A 36 -3.51 -3.56 10.35
C ASP A 36 -4.17 -4.79 9.66
N CYS A 37 -5.50 -4.91 9.75
CA CYS A 37 -6.23 -5.98 9.06
C CYS A 37 -6.37 -5.66 7.56
N PHE A 38 -5.38 -6.13 6.80
CA PHE A 38 -5.43 -6.15 5.34
C PHE A 38 -6.13 -7.43 4.88
N LEU A 39 -7.12 -7.27 3.99
CA LEU A 39 -7.73 -8.41 3.32
C LEU A 39 -6.81 -8.78 2.15
N MET A 40 -5.92 -9.74 2.42
CA MET A 40 -5.13 -10.40 1.39
C MET A 40 -6.09 -11.27 0.59
N GLY A 41 -6.31 -10.87 -0.65
CA GLY A 41 -7.32 -11.46 -1.50
C GLY A 41 -6.70 -12.19 -2.65
N ASP A 42 -7.41 -13.23 -3.05
CA ASP A 42 -7.20 -13.93 -4.28
C ASP A 42 -8.59 -14.22 -4.85
N PHE A 43 -8.84 -13.79 -6.09
CA PHE A 43 -10.00 -14.23 -6.87
C PHE A 43 -9.74 -15.62 -7.50
N GLY A 44 -8.66 -16.32 -7.10
CA GLY A 44 -8.29 -17.68 -7.46
C GLY A 44 -6.79 -17.79 -7.77
N GLU A 45 -6.09 -18.65 -7.02
CA GLU A 45 -4.65 -19.01 -7.02
C GLU A 45 -3.64 -18.34 -6.04
N LEU A 46 -3.22 -19.16 -5.05
CA LEU A 46 -2.34 -18.89 -3.90
C LEU A 46 -0.94 -18.28 -4.21
N HIS A 47 -0.63 -18.01 -5.48
CA HIS A 47 0.65 -17.49 -5.96
C HIS A 47 0.56 -16.07 -6.56
N SER A 48 -0.63 -15.45 -6.55
CA SER A 48 -0.88 -14.18 -7.26
C SER A 48 -1.58 -13.14 -6.39
N VAL A 49 -0.94 -12.67 -5.32
CA VAL A 49 -1.44 -11.47 -4.61
C VAL A 49 -1.10 -10.21 -5.42
N ARG A 50 -1.67 -10.10 -6.62
CA ARG A 50 -1.66 -8.86 -7.42
C ARG A 50 -2.66 -7.84 -6.90
N LYS A 51 -3.48 -8.19 -5.90
CA LYS A 51 -4.54 -7.34 -5.39
C LYS A 51 -4.78 -7.57 -3.91
N ALA A 52 -4.90 -6.49 -3.15
CA ALA A 52 -5.31 -6.54 -1.75
C ALA A 52 -6.16 -5.31 -1.41
N ALA A 53 -6.86 -5.36 -0.29
CA ALA A 53 -7.72 -4.25 0.13
C ALA A 53 -7.62 -3.97 1.62
N ILE A 54 -7.87 -2.71 1.98
CA ILE A 54 -8.05 -2.27 3.36
C ILE A 54 -9.45 -1.69 3.53
N SER A 55 -10.07 -2.00 4.66
CA SER A 55 -11.31 -1.35 5.06
C SER A 55 -11.05 0.09 5.52
N TYR A 56 -11.73 1.03 4.89
CA TYR A 56 -11.80 2.43 5.30
C TYR A 56 -13.16 2.70 5.93
N ASN A 57 -13.23 3.70 6.83
CA ASN A 57 -14.41 4.08 7.60
C ASN A 57 -15.74 3.88 6.85
N ASN A 58 -16.78 3.46 7.58
CA ASN A 58 -18.11 3.11 7.06
C ASN A 58 -18.20 1.81 6.24
N GLY A 59 -17.20 0.92 6.33
CA GLY A 59 -17.20 -0.39 5.68
C GLY A 59 -16.81 -0.38 4.21
N SER A 60 -16.39 0.77 3.67
CA SER A 60 -15.82 0.88 2.33
C SER A 60 -14.46 0.18 2.25
N LYS A 61 -14.06 -0.28 1.06
CA LYS A 61 -12.78 -0.99 0.86
C LYS A 61 -11.95 -0.26 -0.18
N ILE A 62 -10.79 0.25 0.24
CA ILE A 62 -9.75 0.78 -0.66
C ILE A 62 -8.97 -0.43 -1.16
N GLN A 63 -8.90 -0.59 -2.47
CA GLN A 63 -8.27 -1.74 -3.09
C GLN A 63 -7.04 -1.30 -3.86
N VAL A 64 -5.94 -2.03 -3.70
CA VAL A 64 -4.69 -1.79 -4.37
C VAL A 64 -4.39 -2.97 -5.27
N THR A 65 -4.04 -2.70 -6.52
CA THR A 65 -3.67 -3.70 -7.53
C THR A 65 -2.28 -3.40 -8.06
N ASN A 66 -1.33 -4.32 -7.96
CA ASN A 66 -0.03 -4.20 -8.61
C ASN A 66 -0.17 -4.59 -10.09
N ILE A 67 0.20 -3.68 -10.99
CA ILE A 67 0.02 -3.88 -12.43
C ILE A 67 1.32 -4.25 -13.15
N LYS A 68 2.48 -3.74 -12.70
CA LYS A 68 3.84 -4.09 -13.13
C LYS A 68 4.85 -3.15 -12.46
N ASP A 69 6.13 -3.55 -12.36
CA ASP A 69 7.30 -2.64 -12.24
C ASP A 69 7.00 -1.36 -11.44
N ASP A 70 6.74 -1.48 -10.13
CA ASP A 70 6.52 -0.35 -9.21
C ASP A 70 5.24 0.49 -9.38
N LYS A 71 4.30 0.04 -10.22
CA LYS A 71 3.02 0.69 -10.47
C LYS A 71 1.85 -0.02 -9.82
N TYR A 72 0.98 0.79 -9.21
CA TYR A 72 -0.18 0.35 -8.45
C TYR A 72 -1.43 1.12 -8.87
N ILE A 73 -2.55 0.42 -8.98
CA ILE A 73 -3.87 1.01 -9.16
C ILE A 73 -4.59 0.99 -7.82
N ILE A 74 -5.05 2.15 -7.38
CA ILE A 74 -5.82 2.35 -6.16
C ILE A 74 -7.27 2.63 -6.54
N ASP A 75 -8.13 1.66 -6.27
CA ASP A 75 -9.58 1.75 -6.43
C ASP A 75 -10.25 2.22 -5.14
N ASN A 76 -11.40 2.87 -5.30
CA ASN A 76 -12.27 3.33 -4.20
C ASN A 76 -11.57 4.29 -3.22
N TRP A 77 -10.74 5.19 -3.74
CA TRP A 77 -10.18 6.27 -2.92
C TRP A 77 -11.29 7.12 -2.29
N PRO A 78 -11.17 7.51 -1.01
CA PRO A 78 -12.18 8.31 -0.33
C PRO A 78 -12.41 9.66 -1.02
N LYS A 79 -13.68 10.01 -1.30
CA LYS A 79 -14.02 11.25 -2.03
C LYS A 79 -13.71 12.53 -1.25
N ASP A 80 -13.64 12.42 0.07
CA ASP A 80 -13.31 13.48 1.02
C ASP A 80 -11.79 13.70 1.17
N LYS A 81 -10.96 12.89 0.50
CA LYS A 81 -9.50 12.93 0.60
C LYS A 81 -8.88 13.27 -0.74
N ASP A 82 -7.92 14.19 -0.74
CA ASP A 82 -7.19 14.53 -1.95
C ASP A 82 -6.15 13.45 -2.30
N PHE A 83 -6.33 12.81 -3.44
CA PHE A 83 -5.40 11.79 -3.92
C PHE A 83 -4.05 12.38 -4.31
N GLU A 84 -4.00 13.61 -4.83
CA GLU A 84 -2.74 14.21 -5.29
C GLU A 84 -1.82 14.52 -4.09
N SER A 85 -2.38 15.05 -3.00
CA SER A 85 -1.67 15.20 -1.73
C SER A 85 -1.12 13.87 -1.20
N PHE A 86 -1.88 12.78 -1.31
CA PHE A 86 -1.40 11.44 -0.97
C PHE A 86 -0.24 11.03 -1.87
N ARG A 87 -0.39 11.18 -3.19
CA ARG A 87 0.63 10.81 -4.19
C ARG A 87 1.97 11.50 -3.93
N GLN A 88 1.94 12.78 -3.57
CA GLN A 88 3.15 13.55 -3.24
C GLN A 88 3.83 13.07 -1.94
N GLN A 89 3.05 12.59 -0.97
CA GLN A 89 3.56 12.12 0.32
C GLN A 89 3.93 10.64 0.34
N ALA A 90 3.39 9.85 -0.59
CA ALA A 90 3.51 8.39 -0.59
C ALA A 90 4.97 7.91 -0.58
N GLN A 91 5.87 8.57 -1.32
CA GLN A 91 7.30 8.24 -1.31
C GLN A 91 7.98 8.53 0.04
N SER A 92 7.69 9.67 0.66
CA SER A 92 8.25 9.99 1.99
C SER A 92 7.72 9.06 3.08
N LEU A 93 6.45 8.65 2.99
CA LEU A 93 5.85 7.67 3.88
C LEU A 93 6.46 6.29 3.70
N LEU A 94 6.72 5.88 2.45
CA LEU A 94 7.45 4.65 2.14
C LEU A 94 8.81 4.63 2.82
N GLU A 95 9.62 5.69 2.65
CA GLU A 95 10.94 5.81 3.28
C GLU A 95 10.85 5.69 4.80
N LYS A 96 9.90 6.38 5.44
CA LYS A 96 9.69 6.30 6.90
C LYS A 96 9.35 4.87 7.35
N ILE A 97 8.41 4.21 6.68
CA ILE A 97 7.97 2.86 7.02
C ILE A 97 9.11 1.84 6.85
N THR A 98 9.94 2.01 5.82
CA THR A 98 11.09 1.13 5.54
C THR A 98 12.23 1.37 6.54
N LEU A 99 12.55 2.63 6.86
CA LEU A 99 13.59 2.98 7.84
C LEU A 99 13.24 2.52 9.26
N SER A 100 11.99 2.65 9.69
CA SER A 100 11.52 2.14 11.00
C SER A 100 11.63 0.61 11.13
N ARG A 101 11.89 -0.11 10.04
CA ARG A 101 12.03 -1.58 10.03
C ARG A 101 13.48 -2.05 9.99
N GLN A 102 14.46 -1.17 9.83
CA GLN A 102 15.85 -1.58 9.98
C GLN A 102 16.08 -1.90 11.47
N PRO A 103 16.53 -3.12 11.82
CA PRO A 103 16.93 -3.38 13.19
C PRO A 103 18.02 -2.37 13.53
N GLU A 104 17.87 -1.68 14.67
CA GLU A 104 18.93 -0.88 15.24
C GLU A 104 20.13 -1.81 15.47
N TYR A 105 21.04 -1.88 14.50
CA TYR A 105 22.36 -2.45 14.71
C TYR A 105 23.10 -1.46 15.61
N TYR A 106 22.90 -1.62 16.91
CA TYR A 106 23.80 -1.07 17.91
C TYR A 106 25.15 -1.77 17.74
N ILE A 107 26.15 -1.01 17.27
CA ILE A 107 27.58 -1.34 17.36
C ILE A 107 28.07 -0.94 18.75
#